data_AF-A0A7W7DX16-F1
#
_entry.id   AF-A0A7W7DX16-F1
#
_cell.length_a   1.000
_cell.length_b   1.000
_cell.length_c   1.000
_cell.angle_alpha   90.00
_cell.angle_beta   90.00
_cell.angle_gamma   90.00
#
_symmetry.space_group_name_H-M   'P 1'
#
loop_
_entity.id
_entity.type
_entity.pdbx_description
1 polymer ?
#
loop_
_entity_poly.entity_id
_entity_poly.type
_entity_poly.pdbx_seq_one_letter_code
_entity_poly.pdbx_strand_id
1 'polypeptide(L)'
;MAVRPAWEVRENEGATRWFEFRLAFADGARVDALAVVGGGCVCVEEVRAQPALSLDDLAVLADWIEESVAEACGAGPGPDGWGSEGRRARPARPRGAEGRLLVAREYRTAQRDGADPVLAVMGATGHSRRTSLRLIGQARDAGLLSPRRARR
;
A
#
# COMPACT_ATOMS: atom_id res chain seq x y z
N MET A 1 6.86 11.52 15.31
CA MET A 1 5.67 11.23 14.48
C MET A 1 4.56 10.71 15.39
N ALA A 2 3.31 11.10 15.14
CA ALA A 2 2.17 10.65 15.92
C ALA A 2 0.99 10.27 15.01
N VAL A 3 0.32 9.17 15.36
CA VAL A 3 -0.96 8.74 14.77
C VAL A 3 -1.97 8.74 15.90
N ARG A 4 -3.13 9.35 15.68
CA ARG A 4 -4.19 9.39 16.68
C ARG A 4 -5.53 9.03 16.05
N PRO A 5 -6.31 8.11 16.66
CA PRO A 5 -7.70 7.97 16.30
C PRO A 5 -8.42 9.28 16.65
N ALA A 6 -9.19 9.81 15.71
CA ALA A 6 -9.83 11.10 15.85
C ALA A 6 -11.32 10.92 16.20
N TRP A 7 -12.08 10.21 15.36
CA TRP A 7 -13.48 9.86 15.64
C TRP A 7 -13.91 8.61 14.85
N GLU A 8 -14.97 7.97 15.31
CA GLU A 8 -15.58 6.78 14.68
C GLU A 8 -17.08 7.02 14.52
N VAL A 9 -17.59 6.79 13.30
CA VAL A 9 -19.02 6.78 13.00
C VAL A 9 -19.41 5.35 12.65
N ARG A 10 -20.45 4.84 13.31
CA ARG A 10 -21.03 3.52 13.00
C ARG A 10 -22.38 3.71 12.33
N GLU A 11 -22.54 3.07 11.18
CA GLU A 11 -23.81 2.98 10.44
C GLU A 11 -24.15 1.50 10.24
N ASN A 12 -25.43 1.16 10.11
CA ASN A 12 -26.03 -0.20 10.16
C ASN A 12 -25.12 -1.43 9.89
N GLU A 13 -24.27 -1.43 8.85
CA GLU A 13 -23.39 -2.56 8.47
C GLU A 13 -21.88 -2.25 8.45
N GLY A 14 -21.45 -1.07 8.90
CA GLY A 14 -20.05 -0.65 8.80
C GLY A 14 -19.60 0.42 9.81
N ALA A 15 -18.30 0.48 10.05
CA ALA A 15 -17.67 1.54 10.83
C ALA A 15 -16.75 2.36 9.93
N THR A 16 -16.93 3.68 9.96
CA THR A 16 -16.02 4.65 9.35
C THR A 16 -15.19 5.29 10.45
N ARG A 17 -13.86 5.22 10.35
CA ARG A 17 -12.92 5.72 11.34
C ARG A 17 -12.01 6.76 10.74
N TRP A 18 -11.79 7.85 11.47
CA TRP A 18 -10.87 8.90 11.09
C TRP A 18 -9.60 8.82 11.93
N PHE A 19 -8.46 9.03 11.27
CA PHE A 19 -7.13 9.02 11.85
C PHE A 19 -6.39 10.28 11.46
N GLU A 20 -5.84 10.96 12.45
CA GLU A 20 -4.95 12.09 12.25
C GLU A 20 -3.49 11.64 12.28
N PHE A 21 -2.73 12.12 11.30
CA PHE A 21 -1.31 11.87 11.14
C PHE A 21 -0.56 13.18 11.28
N ARG A 22 0.48 13.19 12.12
CA ARG A 22 1.42 14.30 12.22
C ARG A 22 2.86 13.82 12.10
N LEU A 23 3.51 14.30 11.06
CA LEU A 23 4.94 14.17 10.81
C LEU A 23 5.60 15.53 11.04
N ALA A 24 6.61 15.55 11.90
CA ALA A 24 7.46 16.71 12.13
C ALA A 24 8.90 16.28 11.89
N PHE A 25 9.60 17.04 11.05
CA PHE A 25 10.98 16.81 10.68
C PHE A 25 11.90 17.78 11.43
N ALA A 26 13.16 17.42 11.61
CA ALA A 26 14.12 18.20 12.41
C ALA A 26 14.47 19.56 11.76
N ASP A 27 14.25 19.69 10.45
CA ASP A 27 14.41 20.91 9.66
C ASP A 27 13.21 21.87 9.77
N GLY A 28 12.20 21.52 10.58
CA GLY A 28 10.97 22.30 10.74
C GLY A 28 9.90 22.00 9.69
N ALA A 29 10.16 21.10 8.74
CA ALA A 29 9.12 20.62 7.85
C ALA A 29 8.04 19.87 8.64
N ARG A 30 6.79 20.01 8.21
CA ARG A 30 5.66 19.33 8.82
C ARG A 30 4.63 18.89 7.80
N VAL A 31 4.04 17.74 8.06
CA VAL A 31 2.94 17.18 7.29
C VAL A 31 1.87 16.73 8.28
N ASP A 32 0.68 17.30 8.12
CA ASP A 32 -0.54 16.88 8.79
C ASP A 32 -1.46 16.23 7.75
N ALA A 33 -2.03 15.07 8.06
CA ALA A 33 -2.97 14.40 7.17
C ALA A 33 -4.14 13.79 7.93
N LEU A 34 -5.31 13.77 7.29
CA LEU A 34 -6.51 13.12 7.78
C LEU A 34 -6.86 11.96 6.85
N ALA A 35 -6.89 10.75 7.41
CA ALA A 35 -7.29 9.55 6.68
C ALA A 35 -8.58 8.98 7.24
N VAL A 36 -9.37 8.39 6.35
CA VAL A 36 -10.66 7.77 6.62
C VAL A 36 -10.59 6.31 6.25
N VAL A 37 -11.07 5.45 7.13
CA VAL A 37 -11.11 4.00 6.96
C VAL A 37 -12.56 3.58 6.99
N GLY A 38 -13.05 3.06 5.88
CA GLY A 38 -14.45 2.64 5.74
C GLY A 38 -14.62 1.83 4.46
N GLY A 39 -15.64 0.96 4.39
CA GLY A 39 -15.92 0.18 3.18
C GLY A 39 -14.77 -0.73 2.68
N GLY A 40 -13.80 -1.04 3.54
CA GLY A 40 -12.62 -1.84 3.18
C GLY A 40 -11.52 -1.07 2.44
N CYS A 41 -11.59 0.26 2.38
CA CYS A 41 -10.53 1.11 1.84
C CYS A 41 -10.06 2.17 2.85
N VAL A 42 -8.90 2.74 2.56
CA VAL A 42 -8.35 3.92 3.22
C VAL A 42 -8.37 5.06 2.21
N CYS A 43 -8.98 6.18 2.57
CA CYS A 43 -9.04 7.40 1.76
C CYS A 43 -8.34 8.53 2.51
N VAL A 44 -7.56 9.36 1.81
CA VAL A 44 -6.97 10.57 2.39
C VAL A 44 -7.91 11.73 2.06
N GLU A 45 -8.52 12.34 3.07
CA GLU A 45 -9.44 13.48 2.90
C GLU A 45 -8.71 14.82 2.89
N GLU A 46 -7.67 14.94 3.70
CA GLU A 46 -6.96 16.22 3.85
C GLU A 46 -5.46 15.99 4.02
N VAL A 47 -4.66 16.84 3.36
CA VAL A 47 -3.21 16.91 3.54
C VAL A 47 -2.78 18.36 3.60
N ARG A 48 -2.06 18.72 4.67
CA ARG A 48 -1.40 20.01 4.84
C ARG A 48 0.08 19.77 5.03
N ALA A 49 0.90 20.45 4.23
CA ALA A 49 2.35 20.35 4.34
C ALA A 49 3.01 21.72 4.27
N GLN A 50 4.06 21.86 5.06
CA GLN A 50 4.98 22.99 4.99
C GLN A 50 6.42 22.46 5.05
N PRO A 51 7.23 22.66 4.00
CA PRO A 51 6.89 23.24 2.69
C PRO A 51 5.87 22.37 1.90
N ALA A 52 5.38 22.89 0.78
CA ALA A 52 4.43 22.16 -0.07
C ALA A 52 5.02 20.82 -0.53
N LEU A 53 4.23 19.76 -0.41
CA LEU A 53 4.61 18.42 -0.85
C LEU A 53 4.60 18.33 -2.38
N SER A 54 5.57 17.59 -2.92
CA SER A 54 5.52 17.16 -4.32
C SER A 54 4.50 16.03 -4.49
N LEU A 55 4.10 15.76 -5.74
CA LEU A 55 3.17 14.67 -6.04
C LEU A 55 3.78 13.28 -5.76
N ASP A 56 5.09 13.15 -5.88
CA ASP A 56 5.81 11.91 -5.58
C ASP A 56 5.88 11.67 -4.07
N ASP A 57 6.18 12.71 -3.28
CA ASP A 57 6.19 12.62 -1.82
C ASP A 57 4.79 12.37 -1.25
N LEU A 58 3.75 12.94 -1.87
CA LEU A 58 2.36 12.64 -1.52
C LEU A 58 2.02 11.16 -1.74
N ALA A 59 2.55 10.54 -2.79
CA ALA A 59 2.33 9.10 -3.02
C ALA A 59 3.04 8.24 -1.97
N VAL A 60 4.25 8.64 -1.56
CA VAL A 60 4.97 7.97 -0.46
C VAL A 60 4.21 8.12 0.85
N LEU A 61 3.65 9.31 1.13
CA LEU A 61 2.80 9.56 2.30
C LEU A 61 1.56 8.65 2.29
N ALA A 62 0.90 8.49 1.13
CA ALA A 62 -0.30 7.66 1.02
C ALA A 62 -0.01 6.17 1.32
N ASP A 63 1.08 5.62 0.77
CA ASP A 63 1.52 4.24 1.06
C ASP A 63 1.79 4.07 2.56
N TRP A 64 2.40 5.08 3.18
CA TRP A 64 2.76 5.07 4.60
C TRP A 64 1.54 5.20 5.54
N ILE A 65 0.54 5.99 5.15
CA ILE A 65 -0.75 6.10 5.87
C ILE A 65 -1.50 4.76 5.84
N GLU A 66 -1.56 4.08 4.69
CA GLU A 66 -2.22 2.76 4.57
C GLU A 66 -1.59 1.74 5.56
N GLU A 67 -0.26 1.74 5.67
CA GLU A 67 0.47 0.85 6.58
C GLU A 67 0.18 1.17 8.06
N SER A 68 0.24 2.45 8.44
CA SER A 68 0.01 2.88 9.82
C SER A 68 -1.43 2.64 10.29
N VAL A 69 -2.40 2.85 9.40
CA VAL A 69 -3.80 2.50 9.66
C VAL A 69 -3.97 1.00 9.88
N ALA A 70 -3.32 0.17 9.05
CA ALA A 70 -3.41 -1.28 9.17
C ALA A 70 -2.85 -1.79 10.50
N GLU A 71 -1.79 -1.16 11.01
CA GLU A 71 -1.25 -1.43 12.35
C GLU A 71 -2.21 -0.99 13.46
N ALA A 72 -2.73 0.24 13.39
CA ALA A 72 -3.63 0.79 14.40
C ALA A 72 -4.97 0.04 14.50
N CYS A 73 -5.47 -0.51 13.40
CA CYS A 73 -6.69 -1.32 13.36
C CYS A 73 -6.50 -2.76 13.89
N GLY A 74 -5.27 -3.17 14.23
CA GLY A 74 -5.00 -4.46 14.87
C GLY A 74 -5.17 -5.67 13.95
N ALA A 75 -4.33 -5.82 12.93
CA ALA A 75 -4.17 -7.10 12.24
C ALA A 75 -3.21 -8.01 13.03
N GLY A 76 -3.74 -8.81 13.97
CA GLY A 76 -2.98 -9.89 14.63
C GLY A 76 -2.79 -11.11 13.71
N PRO A 77 -1.74 -11.94 13.92
CA PRO A 77 -1.52 -13.16 13.15
C PRO A 77 -2.41 -14.30 13.69
N GLY A 78 -3.16 -14.97 12.82
CA GLY A 78 -3.97 -16.14 13.17
C GLY A 78 -3.97 -17.17 12.04
N PRO A 79 -3.68 -18.46 12.30
CA PRO A 79 -3.55 -19.50 11.27
C PRO A 79 -4.89 -20.15 10.89
N ASP A 80 -5.07 -20.31 9.58
CA ASP A 80 -5.69 -21.40 8.80
C ASP A 80 -6.98 -22.10 9.28
N GLY A 81 -8.02 -22.08 8.42
CA GLY A 81 -9.16 -22.99 8.49
C GLY A 81 -10.25 -22.70 7.45
N TRP A 82 -10.38 -23.56 6.45
CA TRP A 82 -11.30 -23.48 5.31
C TRP A 82 -12.80 -23.49 5.68
N GLY A 83 -13.59 -22.71 4.93
CA GLY A 83 -14.96 -23.08 4.53
C GLY A 83 -16.10 -22.15 4.97
N SER A 84 -16.36 -21.08 4.20
CA SER A 84 -17.70 -20.74 3.68
C SER A 84 -17.65 -19.50 2.80
N GLU A 85 -18.25 -19.59 1.63
CA GLU A 85 -18.27 -18.62 0.55
C GLU A 85 -18.93 -17.29 0.95
N GLY A 86 -18.36 -16.16 0.51
CA GLY A 86 -19.06 -14.87 0.57
C GLY A 86 -18.29 -13.63 1.02
N ARG A 87 -16.96 -13.54 0.87
CA ARG A 87 -16.19 -12.27 0.80
C ARG A 87 -14.76 -12.65 0.49
N ARG A 88 -14.20 -12.14 -0.61
CA ARG A 88 -12.80 -12.42 -1.01
C ARG A 88 -11.86 -11.88 0.06
N ALA A 89 -11.48 -12.76 0.99
CA ALA A 89 -10.42 -12.55 1.96
C ALA A 89 -9.13 -12.30 1.19
N ARG A 90 -8.65 -11.06 1.26
CA ARG A 90 -7.41 -10.64 0.63
C ARG A 90 -6.26 -11.24 1.44
N PRO A 91 -5.30 -11.97 0.84
CA PRO A 91 -4.15 -12.48 1.56
C PRO A 91 -3.39 -11.31 2.21
N ALA A 92 -2.96 -11.50 3.46
CA ALA A 92 -2.12 -10.56 4.18
C ALA A 92 -0.84 -10.29 3.37
N ARG A 93 -0.67 -9.03 2.95
CA ARG A 93 0.32 -8.63 1.95
C ARG A 93 1.74 -8.62 2.56
N PRO A 94 2.77 -9.06 1.83
CA PRO A 94 4.15 -8.95 2.28
C PRO A 94 4.63 -7.50 2.19
N ARG A 95 5.03 -6.95 3.34
CA ARG A 95 5.51 -5.57 3.53
C ARG A 95 6.97 -5.43 3.08
N GLY A 96 7.41 -4.22 2.75
CA GLY A 96 8.83 -3.88 2.57
C GLY A 96 9.60 -4.75 1.54
N ALA A 97 10.81 -5.19 1.91
CA ALA A 97 11.69 -6.00 1.03
C ALA A 97 11.02 -7.29 0.53
N GLU A 98 10.13 -7.90 1.32
CA GLU A 98 9.38 -9.09 0.95
C GLU A 98 8.36 -8.82 -0.16
N GLY A 99 7.72 -7.64 -0.15
CA GLY A 99 6.85 -7.20 -1.24
C GLY A 99 7.62 -7.03 -2.55
N ARG A 100 8.85 -6.51 -2.49
CA ARG A 100 9.73 -6.39 -3.66
C ARG A 100 10.22 -7.75 -4.18
N LEU A 101 10.50 -8.69 -3.28
CA LEU A 101 10.84 -10.07 -3.64
C LEU A 101 9.65 -10.81 -4.27
N LEU A 102 8.44 -10.63 -3.75
CA LEU A 102 7.21 -11.19 -4.33
C LEU A 102 6.98 -10.67 -5.74
N VAL A 103 7.05 -9.34 -5.93
CA VAL A 103 6.92 -8.71 -7.25
C VAL A 103 7.98 -9.23 -8.22
N ALA A 104 9.24 -9.33 -7.76
CA ALA A 104 10.32 -9.84 -8.60
C ALA A 104 10.14 -11.32 -8.96
N ARG A 105 9.62 -12.14 -8.04
CA ARG A 105 9.30 -13.54 -8.28
C ARG A 105 8.23 -13.66 -9.36
N GLU A 106 7.08 -13.02 -9.20
CA GLU A 106 5.95 -13.20 -10.13
C GLU A 106 6.20 -12.58 -11.49
N TYR A 107 6.94 -11.47 -11.53
CA TYR A 107 7.39 -10.91 -12.79
C TYR A 107 8.35 -11.85 -13.55
N ARG A 108 9.22 -12.61 -12.85
CA ARG A 108 10.13 -13.58 -13.48
C ARG A 108 9.42 -14.88 -13.86
N THR A 109 8.50 -15.37 -13.01
CA THR A 109 7.67 -16.54 -13.31
C THR A 109 6.87 -16.30 -14.59
N ALA A 110 6.13 -15.18 -14.65
CA ALA A 110 5.35 -14.82 -15.84
C ALA A 110 6.21 -14.65 -17.10
N GLN A 111 7.41 -14.06 -16.98
CA GLN A 111 8.33 -13.96 -18.13
C GLN A 111 8.80 -15.33 -18.64
N ARG A 112 9.06 -16.29 -17.75
CA ARG A 112 9.46 -17.64 -18.16
C ARG A 112 8.31 -18.38 -18.83
N ASP A 113 7.10 -18.16 -18.33
CA ASP A 113 5.88 -18.80 -18.83
C ASP A 113 5.30 -18.11 -20.08
N GLY A 114 5.92 -17.00 -20.53
CA GLY A 114 5.45 -16.22 -21.67
C GLY A 114 4.16 -15.43 -21.43
N ALA A 115 3.74 -15.28 -20.17
CA ALA A 115 2.55 -14.54 -19.76
C ALA A 115 2.83 -13.04 -19.55
N ASP A 116 1.78 -12.22 -19.46
CA ASP A 116 1.92 -10.78 -19.16
C ASP A 116 2.40 -10.58 -17.70
N PRO A 117 3.64 -10.09 -17.50
CA PRO A 117 4.22 -9.95 -16.16
C PRO A 117 3.51 -8.88 -15.31
N VAL A 118 2.89 -7.88 -15.95
CA VAL A 118 2.15 -6.83 -15.24
C VAL A 118 0.86 -7.40 -14.67
N LEU A 119 0.15 -8.22 -15.45
CA LEU A 119 -1.07 -8.89 -14.97
C LEU A 119 -0.78 -9.91 -13.87
N ALA A 120 0.34 -10.65 -13.96
CA ALA A 120 0.76 -11.56 -12.91
C ALA A 120 1.01 -10.83 -11.58
N VAL A 121 1.72 -9.69 -11.62
CA VAL A 121 1.95 -8.85 -10.44
C VAL A 121 0.65 -8.23 -9.92
N MET A 122 -0.25 -7.79 -10.80
CA MET A 122 -1.58 -7.31 -10.39
C MET A 122 -2.38 -8.40 -9.67
N GLY A 123 -2.37 -9.63 -10.19
CA GLY A 123 -3.07 -10.77 -9.58
C GLY A 123 -2.48 -11.15 -8.22
N ALA A 124 -1.15 -11.19 -8.11
CA ALA A 124 -0.47 -11.58 -6.88
C ALA A 124 -0.54 -10.52 -5.78
N THR A 125 -0.55 -9.23 -6.15
CA THR A 125 -0.53 -8.12 -5.16
C THR A 125 -1.91 -7.47 -4.95
N GLY A 126 -2.85 -7.68 -5.87
CA GLY A 126 -4.18 -7.08 -5.90
C GLY A 126 -4.17 -5.57 -6.16
N HIS A 127 -3.08 -5.02 -6.67
CA HIS A 127 -2.95 -3.59 -6.93
C HIS A 127 -3.47 -3.20 -8.32
N SER A 128 -3.79 -1.92 -8.47
CA SER A 128 -4.08 -1.34 -9.79
C SER A 128 -2.89 -1.51 -10.74
N ARG A 129 -3.14 -1.42 -12.05
CA ARG A 129 -2.09 -1.47 -13.07
C ARG A 129 -0.99 -0.42 -12.83
N ARG A 130 -1.38 0.81 -12.47
CA ARG A 130 -0.44 1.91 -12.20
C ARG A 130 0.46 1.60 -11.00
N THR A 131 -0.12 1.13 -9.90
CA THR A 131 0.61 0.76 -8.68
C THR A 131 1.52 -0.45 -8.93
N SER A 132 1.05 -1.45 -9.68
CA SER A 132 1.87 -2.62 -10.05
C SER A 132 3.10 -2.24 -10.88
N LEU A 133 2.94 -1.30 -11.82
CA LEU A 133 4.08 -0.78 -12.60
C LEU A 133 5.10 -0.03 -11.72
N ARG A 134 4.65 0.72 -10.71
CA ARG A 134 5.54 1.36 -9.73
C ARG A 134 6.33 0.32 -8.93
N LEU A 135 5.67 -0.73 -8.42
CA LEU A 135 6.32 -1.81 -7.67
C LEU A 135 7.36 -2.55 -8.52
N ILE A 136 7.06 -2.80 -9.79
CA ILE A 136 8.02 -3.38 -10.75
C ILE A 136 9.21 -2.43 -10.96
N GLY A 137 8.97 -1.11 -11.01
CA GLY A 137 10.03 -0.10 -11.04
C GLY A 137 10.95 -0.18 -9.82
N GLN A 138 10.37 -0.14 -8.61
CA GLN A 138 11.12 -0.25 -7.36
C GLN A 138 11.90 -1.58 -7.25
N ALA A 139 11.34 -2.69 -7.75
CA ALA A 139 12.04 -3.96 -7.81
C ALA A 139 13.20 -3.95 -8.82
N ARG A 140 13.12 -3.18 -9.90
CA ARG A 140 14.25 -2.95 -10.82
C ARG A 140 15.33 -2.09 -10.17
N ASP A 141 14.94 -1.00 -9.51
CA ASP A 141 15.88 -0.10 -8.85
C ASP A 141 16.63 -0.79 -7.71
N ALA A 142 15.98 -1.76 -7.05
CA ALA A 142 16.59 -2.64 -6.06
C ALA A 142 17.47 -3.78 -6.66
N GLY A 143 17.65 -3.83 -7.99
CA GLY A 143 18.43 -4.87 -8.67
C GLY A 143 17.78 -6.26 -8.71
N LEU A 144 16.51 -6.37 -8.30
CA LEU A 144 15.77 -7.63 -8.28
C LEU A 144 15.19 -7.99 -9.66
N LEU A 145 15.18 -7.09 -10.62
CA LEU A 145 14.67 -7.34 -11.97
C LEU A 145 15.66 -6.89 -13.03
N SER A 146 15.66 -7.59 -14.16
CA SER A 146 16.51 -7.22 -15.29
C SER A 146 16.18 -5.79 -15.75
N PRO A 147 17.20 -4.94 -15.98
CA PRO A 147 17.02 -3.64 -16.59
C PRO A 147 16.30 -3.79 -17.93
N ARG A 148 15.46 -2.81 -18.31
CA ARG A 148 14.93 -2.78 -19.67
C ARG A 148 16.14 -2.78 -20.61
N ARG A 149 16.28 -3.83 -21.42
CA ARG A 149 17.25 -3.81 -22.53
C ARG A 149 16.95 -2.55 -23.33
N ALA A 150 17.83 -1.56 -23.25
CA ALA A 150 17.82 -0.44 -24.17
C ALA A 150 17.93 -1.07 -25.55
N ARG A 151 16.85 -0.94 -26.34
CA ARG A 151 16.86 -1.34 -27.73
C ARG A 151 17.91 -0.45 -28.40
N ARG A 152 19.02 -1.07 -28.81
CA ARG A 152 20.02 -0.49 -29.69
C ARG A 152 19.47 -0.43 -31.10
#